data_AF-A0A3D5CY60-F1
#
_entry.id   AF-A0A3D5CY60-F1
#
_cell.length_a   1.000
_cell.length_b   1.000
_cell.length_c   1.000
_cell.angle_alpha   90.00
_cell.angle_beta   90.00
_cell.angle_gamma   90.00
#
_symmetry.space_group_name_H-M   'P 1'
#
loop_
_entity.id
_entity.type
_entity.pdbx_description
1 polymer ?
#
loop_
_entity_poly.entity_id
_entity_poly.type
_entity_poly.pdbx_seq_one_letter_code
_entity_poly.pdbx_strand_id
1 'polypeptide(L)' 'MKPDHTASTLHPRNLHRTGYDFAVLVQAHPPLASFVRPNAYGDASIDFANPQAVKALNQALLKQYY' A
#
# COMPACT_ATOMS: atom_id res chain seq x y z
N MET A 1 -28.56 -1.89 17.86
CA MET A 1 -27.55 -2.85 17.36
C MET A 1 -27.07 -2.34 16.00
N LYS A 2 -25.85 -1.82 15.89
CA LYS A 2 -25.27 -1.41 14.60
C LYS A 2 -24.54 -2.63 14.01
N PRO A 3 -24.61 -2.90 12.70
CA PRO A 3 -23.98 -4.07 12.12
C PRO A 3 -22.46 -3.96 12.28
N ASP A 4 -21.89 -5.00 12.89
CA ASP A 4 -20.46 -5.18 13.09
C ASP A 4 -19.81 -5.49 11.73
N HIS A 5 -19.10 -4.52 11.16
CA HIS A 5 -18.40 -4.67 9.87
C HIS A 5 -17.03 -5.34 10.11
N THR A 6 -17.01 -6.56 10.64
CA THR A 6 -15.76 -7.25 11.04
C THR A 6 -15.49 -8.49 10.19
N ALA A 7 -15.52 -8.34 8.88
CA ALA A 7 -14.86 -9.29 8.01
C ALA A 7 -14.22 -8.54 6.85
N SER A 8 -13.10 -7.85 7.14
CA SER A 8 -12.13 -7.58 6.09
C SER A 8 -11.81 -8.93 5.44
N THR A 9 -12.20 -9.11 4.18
CA THR A 9 -12.07 -10.35 3.37
C THR A 9 -10.62 -10.85 3.21
N LEU A 10 -9.68 -10.18 3.86
CA LEU A 10 -8.26 -10.50 3.92
C LEU A 10 -8.01 -11.51 5.03
N HIS A 11 -7.18 -12.51 4.72
CA HIS A 11 -6.79 -13.56 5.65
C HIS A 11 -6.18 -12.96 6.94
N PRO A 12 -6.40 -13.56 8.13
CA PRO A 12 -5.93 -13.00 9.40
C PRO A 12 -4.42 -12.75 9.46
N ARG A 13 -3.65 -13.53 8.70
CA ARG A 13 -2.19 -13.47 8.61
C ARG A 13 -1.66 -12.48 7.57
N ASN A 14 -2.53 -11.76 6.85
CA ASN A 14 -2.09 -10.76 5.89
C ASN A 14 -1.49 -9.56 6.66
N LEU A 15 -0.21 -9.29 6.44
CA LEU A 15 0.51 -8.19 7.10
C LEU A 15 -0.03 -6.81 6.68
N HIS A 16 -0.63 -6.71 5.49
CA HIS A 16 -1.04 -5.44 4.89
C HIS A 16 -2.52 -5.08 5.11
N ARG A 17 -3.13 -5.55 6.21
CA ARG A 17 -4.56 -5.28 6.51
C ARG A 17 -4.87 -3.82 6.81
N THR A 18 -3.86 -3.05 7.22
CA THR A 18 -4.00 -1.63 7.61
C THR A 18 -3.55 -0.67 6.51
N GLY A 19 -3.27 -1.17 5.30
CA GLY A 19 -2.67 -0.38 4.23
C GLY A 19 -1.14 -0.41 4.26
N TYR A 20 -0.52 0.46 3.46
CA TYR A 20 0.93 0.49 3.25
C TYR A 20 1.54 1.75 3.86
N ASP A 21 2.66 1.58 4.58
CA ASP A 21 3.49 2.72 4.97
C ASP A 21 4.38 3.14 3.79
N PHE A 22 3.89 4.09 3.00
CA PHE A 22 4.61 4.58 1.83
C PHE A 22 5.94 5.26 2.20
N ALA A 23 6.09 5.81 3.41
CA ALA A 23 7.34 6.41 3.83
C ALA A 23 8.43 5.34 4.00
N VAL A 24 8.08 4.21 4.61
CA VAL A 24 8.97 3.05 4.75
C VAL A 24 9.27 2.42 3.38
N LEU A 25 8.25 2.25 2.54
CA LEU A 25 8.41 1.64 1.22
C LEU A 25 9.26 2.48 0.27
N VAL A 26 9.15 3.81 0.32
CA VAL A 26 10.01 4.72 -0.43
C VAL A 26 11.46 4.64 0.05
N GLN A 27 11.70 4.47 1.35
CA GLN A 27 13.06 4.24 1.86
C GLN A 27 13.64 2.92 1.34
N ALA A 28 12.85 1.84 1.34
CA ALA A 28 13.27 0.55 0.80
C ALA A 28 13.48 0.56 -0.73
N HIS A 29 12.69 1.37 -1.45
CA HIS A 29 12.79 1.52 -2.89
C HIS A 29 12.53 2.97 -3.34
N PRO A 30 13.58 3.81 -3.42
CA PRO A 30 13.44 5.23 -3.77
C PRO A 30 12.67 5.55 -5.07
N PRO A 31 12.77 4.74 -6.14
CA PRO A 31 11.97 4.94 -7.36
C PRO A 31 10.45 4.93 -7.14
N LEU A 32 9.95 4.34 -6.05
CA LEU A 32 8.53 4.39 -5.71
C LEU A 32 8.05 5.83 -5.46
N ALA A 33 8.92 6.72 -4.94
CA ALA A 33 8.55 8.09 -4.57
C ALA A 33 7.91 8.86 -5.71
N SER A 34 8.41 8.66 -6.94
CA SER A 34 7.90 9.33 -8.15
C SER A 34 6.46 8.95 -8.51
N PHE A 35 5.94 7.86 -7.93
CA PHE A 35 4.58 7.38 -8.16
C PHE A 35 3.64 7.64 -6.99
N VAL A 36 4.18 8.02 -5.82
CA VAL A 36 3.36 8.29 -4.62
C VAL A 36 2.67 9.63 -4.76
N ARG A 37 1.35 9.63 -4.55
CA ARG A 37 0.49 10.80 -4.57
C ARG A 37 -0.58 10.69 -3.48
N PRO A 38 -1.08 11.82 -2.93
CA PRO A 38 -2.22 11.77 -2.04
C PRO A 38 -3.46 11.23 -2.77
N ASN A 39 -4.28 10.44 -2.06
CA ASN A 39 -5.60 10.02 -2.51
C ASN A 39 -6.65 11.12 -2.22
N ALA A 40 -7.93 10.85 -2.52
CA ALA A 40 -9.03 11.79 -2.29
C ALA A 40 -9.26 12.15 -0.80
N TYR A 41 -8.67 11.39 0.13
CA TYR A 41 -8.75 11.57 1.58
C TYR A 41 -7.46 12.18 2.17
N GLY A 42 -6.45 12.43 1.34
CA GLY A 42 -5.16 13.00 1.75
C GLY A 42 -4.09 11.98 2.12
N ASP A 43 -4.40 10.68 2.14
CA ASP A 43 -3.42 9.63 2.45
C ASP A 43 -2.52 9.32 1.26
N ALA A 44 -1.26 8.97 1.53
CA ALA A 44 -0.33 8.53 0.50
C ALA A 44 -0.84 7.26 -0.20
N SER A 45 -0.81 7.29 -1.53
CA SER A 45 -1.27 6.21 -2.39
C SER A 45 -0.53 6.25 -3.73
N ILE A 46 -0.87 5.33 -4.64
CA ILE A 46 -0.37 5.33 -6.01
C ILE A 46 -1.54 5.26 -6.99
N ASP A 47 -1.25 5.47 -8.27
CA ASP A 47 -2.17 5.13 -9.34
C ASP A 47 -2.18 3.61 -9.60
N PHE A 48 -3.19 2.91 -9.12
CA PHE A 48 -3.33 1.47 -9.36
C PHE A 48 -3.65 1.12 -10.82
N ALA A 49 -4.06 2.10 -11.64
CA ALA A 49 -4.19 1.90 -13.09
C ALA A 49 -2.85 2.05 -13.83
N ASN A 50 -1.81 2.62 -13.20
CA ASN A 50 -0.50 2.75 -13.79
C ASN A 50 0.34 1.48 -13.50
N PRO A 51 0.64 0.64 -14.52
CA PRO A 51 1.38 -0.59 -14.31
C PRO A 51 2.81 -0.38 -13.79
N GLN A 52 3.44 0.77 -14.07
CA GLN A 52 4.77 1.09 -13.55
C GLN A 52 4.73 1.40 -12.05
N ALA A 53 3.70 2.14 -11.60
CA ALA A 53 3.52 2.44 -10.19
C ALA A 53 3.26 1.16 -9.37
N VAL A 54 2.41 0.27 -9.89
CA VAL A 54 2.12 -1.03 -9.25
C VAL A 54 3.37 -1.90 -9.18
N LYS A 55 4.19 -1.94 -10.24
CA LYS A 55 5.47 -2.66 -10.21
C LYS A 55 6.42 -2.11 -9.17
N ALA A 56 6.59 -0.78 -9.10
CA ALA A 56 7.44 -0.15 -8.10
C ALA A 56 6.97 -0.44 -6.67
N LEU A 57 5.65 -0.41 -6.44
CA LEU A 57 5.06 -0.77 -5.14
C LEU A 57 5.38 -2.21 -4.76
N ASN A 58 5.15 -3.17 -5.67
CA ASN A 58 5.44 -4.58 -5.40
C ASN A 58 6.92 -4.83 -5.12
N GLN A 59 7.82 -4.15 -5.84
CA GLN A 59 9.26 -4.21 -5.58
C GLN A 59 9.62 -3.69 -4.19
N ALA A 60 9.02 -2.59 -3.76
CA ALA A 60 9.21 -2.05 -2.41
C ALA A 60 8.69 -3.01 -1.34
N LEU A 61 7.50 -3.59 -1.53
CA LEU A 61 6.90 -4.55 -0.61
C LEU A 61 7.76 -5.79 -0.44
N LEU A 62 8.26 -6.35 -1.55
CA LEU A 62 9.19 -7.48 -1.51
C LEU A 62 10.44 -7.13 -0.71
N LYS A 63 11.11 -6.00 -1.00
CA LYS A 63 12.33 -5.60 -0.29
C LYS A 63 12.15 -5.32 1.20
N GLN A 64 10.98 -4.81 1.59
CA GLN A 64 10.73 -4.40 2.98
C GLN A 64 10.29 -5.55 3.88
N TYR A 65 9.55 -6.52 3.33
CA TYR A 65 8.84 -7.52 4.13
C TYR A 65 9.22 -8.98 3.81
N TYR A 66 10.04 -9.22 2.79
CA TYR A 66 10.45 -10.56 2.34
C TYR A 66 11.94 -10.64 2.05
#